data_AF-A0A846BNM7-F1
#
_entry.id   AF-A0A846BNM7-F1
#
_cell.length_a   1.000
_cell.length_b   1.000
_cell.length_c   1.000
_cell.angle_alpha   90.00
_cell.angle_beta   90.00
_cell.angle_gamma   90.00
#
_symmetry.space_group_name_H-M   'P 1'
#
loop_
_entity.id
_entity.type
_entity.pdbx_description
1 polymer ?
#
loop_
_entity_poly.entity_id
_entity_poly.type
_entity_poly.pdbx_seq_one_letter_code
_entity_poly.pdbx_strand_id
1 'polypeptide(L)'
;MTNHILVVEDEKSGSRILRTNQAKVSLPLVLSVGLFESDKYFEAESSAHDHHEHDHEHDHEHEHHHDHDHHHHHDHDHEHHDHHDHHHSHHLENDGFTSISFESDKPLSIKKFQNFLDHQLTPNIFRAKGIIKFDESPLRHIFHLSGKRFSIEDDEWKGKPKTQLVLIGQDLDHDLLREQLQNCVSN
;
A
#
# COMPACT_ATOMS: atom_id res chain seq x y z
N MET A 1 -4.80 -31.08 -8.45
CA MET A 1 -4.31 -29.72 -8.11
C MET A 1 -3.15 -29.32 -9.05
N THR A 2 -3.29 -29.54 -10.36
CA THR A 2 -2.12 -29.50 -11.29
C THR A 2 -2.26 -28.47 -12.42
N ASN A 3 -3.46 -27.94 -12.68
CA ASN A 3 -3.71 -27.14 -13.89
C ASN A 3 -3.24 -25.68 -13.82
N HIS A 4 -3.13 -25.06 -12.64
CA HIS A 4 -2.78 -23.63 -12.56
C HIS A 4 -1.30 -23.33 -12.75
N ILE A 5 -0.45 -24.36 -12.63
CA ILE A 5 1.01 -24.20 -12.67
C ILE A 5 1.47 -24.04 -14.12
N LEU A 6 0.85 -24.79 -15.03
CA LEU A 6 1.19 -24.81 -16.45
C LEU A 6 0.89 -23.47 -17.14
N VAL A 7 -0.13 -22.73 -16.67
CA VAL A 7 -0.53 -21.44 -17.27
C VAL A 7 0.53 -20.36 -17.06
N VAL A 8 1.23 -20.37 -15.92
CA VAL A 8 2.23 -19.34 -15.59
C VAL A 8 3.52 -19.52 -16.39
N GLU A 9 3.93 -20.77 -16.66
CA GLU A 9 5.09 -21.05 -17.51
C GLU A 9 4.84 -20.70 -18.98
N ASP A 10 3.61 -20.89 -19.48
CA ASP A 10 3.22 -20.56 -20.86
C ASP A 10 3.14 -19.04 -21.12
N GLU A 11 2.72 -18.23 -20.14
CA GLU A 11 2.59 -16.77 -20.30
C GLU A 11 3.91 -15.99 -20.09
N LYS A 12 4.81 -16.46 -19.20
CA LYS A 12 6.11 -15.84 -18.95
C LYS A 12 7.20 -16.89 -18.78
N SER A 13 7.78 -17.29 -19.91
CA SER A 13 8.99 -18.12 -19.96
C SER A 13 10.13 -17.48 -19.16
N GLY A 14 10.78 -18.27 -18.30
CA GLY A 14 11.90 -17.82 -17.45
C GLY A 14 11.49 -17.28 -16.06
N SER A 15 10.20 -17.23 -15.73
CA SER A 15 9.76 -16.83 -14.39
C SER A 15 9.98 -17.92 -13.34
N ARG A 16 10.57 -17.56 -12.20
CA ARG A 16 10.77 -18.49 -11.07
C ARG A 16 9.50 -18.58 -10.23
N ILE A 17 8.85 -19.74 -10.21
CA ILE A 17 7.67 -19.99 -9.39
C ILE A 17 8.09 -20.49 -7.99
N LEU A 18 7.91 -19.66 -6.96
CA LEU A 18 8.15 -20.04 -5.56
C LEU A 18 6.83 -20.47 -4.90
N ARG A 19 6.73 -21.75 -4.55
CA ARG A 19 5.58 -22.26 -3.79
C ARG A 19 5.80 -22.05 -2.30
N THR A 20 4.83 -21.42 -1.63
CA THR A 20 4.91 -21.15 -0.20
C THR A 20 3.58 -21.47 0.46
N ASN A 21 3.61 -21.75 1.76
CA ASN A 21 2.43 -21.81 2.61
C ASN A 21 2.58 -20.73 3.69
N GLN A 22 1.54 -19.93 3.92
CA GLN A 22 1.55 -18.81 4.87
C GLN A 22 2.69 -17.81 4.63
N ALA A 23 2.99 -17.49 3.37
CA ALA A 23 4.04 -16.55 2.98
C ALA A 23 5.44 -16.86 3.54
N LYS A 24 5.70 -18.11 3.96
CA LYS A 24 7.04 -18.54 4.38
C LYS A 24 7.95 -18.67 3.15
N VAL A 25 8.76 -17.65 2.93
CA VAL A 25 9.79 -17.59 1.88
C VAL A 25 11.01 -16.87 2.42
N SER A 26 12.19 -17.37 2.07
CA SER A 26 13.44 -16.72 2.45
C SER A 26 13.52 -15.35 1.79
N LEU A 27 13.79 -14.30 2.57
CA LEU A 27 13.88 -12.91 2.08
C LEU A 27 14.81 -12.73 0.86
N PRO A 28 15.98 -13.42 0.74
CA PRO A 28 16.82 -13.30 -0.46
C PRO A 28 16.14 -13.73 -1.76
N LEU A 29 15.11 -14.59 -1.68
CA LEU A 29 14.33 -15.03 -2.83
C LEU A 29 13.25 -14.02 -3.25
N VAL A 30 13.05 -12.95 -2.46
CA VAL A 30 12.06 -11.90 -2.71
C VAL A 30 12.71 -10.54 -2.94
N LEU A 31 13.65 -10.14 -2.09
CA LEU A 31 14.20 -8.78 -2.05
C LEU A 31 15.45 -8.57 -2.92
N SER A 32 16.17 -9.65 -3.29
CA SER A 32 17.47 -9.57 -3.97
C SER A 32 17.51 -10.39 -5.26
N VAL A 33 16.40 -10.38 -6.02
CA VAL A 33 16.26 -11.21 -7.22
C VAL A 33 16.86 -10.60 -8.48
N GLY A 34 17.43 -9.38 -8.43
CA GLY A 34 18.08 -8.73 -9.57
C GLY A 34 17.16 -8.47 -10.77
N LEU A 35 15.84 -8.56 -10.58
CA LEU A 35 14.81 -8.36 -11.60
C LEU A 35 14.29 -6.91 -11.64
N PHE A 36 14.80 -6.05 -10.77
CA PHE A 36 14.42 -4.65 -10.67
C PHE A 36 15.69 -3.82 -10.94
N GLU A 37 15.70 -3.08 -12.06
CA GLU A 37 16.76 -2.13 -12.40
C GLU A 37 16.59 -0.88 -11.51
N SER A 38 16.85 -1.01 -10.21
CA SER A 38 16.76 0.07 -9.23
C SER A 38 17.52 1.33 -9.66
N ASP A 39 18.64 1.14 -10.37
CA ASP A 39 19.52 2.22 -10.79
C ASP A 39 18.82 3.23 -11.72
N LYS A 40 17.90 2.77 -12.58
CA LYS A 40 17.08 3.66 -13.43
C LYS A 40 16.05 4.47 -12.65
N TYR A 41 15.69 4.04 -11.44
CA TYR A 41 14.75 4.75 -10.58
C TYR A 41 15.42 5.89 -9.82
N PHE A 42 16.67 5.70 -9.37
CA PHE A 42 17.39 6.70 -8.57
C PHE A 42 18.17 7.71 -9.42
N GLU A 43 18.48 7.43 -10.69
CA GLU A 43 19.08 8.42 -11.61
C GLU A 43 18.16 9.60 -11.94
N ALA A 44 16.83 9.45 -11.81
CA ALA A 44 15.90 10.55 -12.02
C ALA A 44 15.96 11.63 -10.92
N GLU A 45 16.53 11.30 -9.74
CA GLU A 45 16.63 12.22 -8.60
C GLU A 45 18.08 12.66 -8.29
N SER A 46 19.10 12.09 -8.92
CA SER A 46 20.52 12.33 -8.60
C SER A 46 21.17 13.53 -9.31
N SER A 47 20.43 14.62 -9.53
CA SER A 47 21.03 15.89 -10.01
C SER A 47 21.24 16.95 -8.92
N ALA A 48 21.16 16.58 -7.64
CA ALA A 48 21.71 17.38 -6.56
C ALA A 48 21.91 16.52 -5.31
N HIS A 49 23.13 16.10 -5.00
CA HIS A 49 23.70 16.10 -3.64
C HIS A 49 25.14 15.57 -3.72
N ASP A 50 26.08 16.52 -3.63
CA ASP A 50 27.53 16.32 -3.58
C ASP A 50 27.89 15.71 -2.21
N HIS A 51 28.24 14.42 -2.18
CA HIS A 51 28.70 13.75 -0.97
C HIS A 51 30.20 13.47 -1.08
N HIS A 52 30.98 14.30 -0.39
CA HIS A 52 32.41 14.11 -0.14
C HIS A 52 32.67 12.75 0.53
N GLU A 53 33.51 11.93 -0.10
CA GLU A 53 34.06 10.69 0.43
C GLU A 53 34.97 10.97 1.63
N HIS A 54 34.75 10.29 2.75
CA HIS A 54 35.77 10.10 3.77
C HIS A 54 35.92 8.60 4.07
N ASP A 55 37.00 8.07 3.52
CA ASP A 55 37.55 6.73 3.65
C ASP A 55 38.30 6.62 4.97
N HIS A 56 37.91 5.71 5.86
CA HIS A 56 38.68 5.35 7.05
C HIS A 56 38.50 3.87 7.42
N GLU A 57 39.42 3.04 6.92
CA GLU A 57 39.75 1.73 7.49
C GLU A 57 40.38 1.91 8.87
N HIS A 58 39.93 1.18 9.91
CA HIS A 58 40.79 0.80 11.03
C HIS A 58 40.35 -0.52 11.66
N ASP A 59 41.30 -1.46 11.61
CA ASP A 59 41.38 -2.71 12.37
C ASP A 59 41.56 -2.43 13.89
N HIS A 60 41.38 -3.47 14.71
CA HIS A 60 41.82 -3.67 16.11
C HIS A 60 40.74 -4.15 17.10
N GLU A 61 40.89 -5.42 17.50
CA GLU A 61 40.38 -6.03 18.73
C GLU A 61 40.86 -5.27 19.97
N HIS A 62 40.03 -5.15 21.03
CA HIS A 62 40.43 -5.29 22.44
C HIS A 62 39.20 -5.26 23.37
N GLU A 63 39.07 -6.30 24.21
CA GLU A 63 38.27 -6.27 25.45
C GLU A 63 38.87 -5.25 26.43
N HIS A 64 38.05 -4.46 27.13
CA HIS A 64 38.27 -4.06 28.54
C HIS A 64 37.01 -3.41 29.14
N HIS A 65 36.62 -3.87 30.33
CA HIS A 65 35.69 -3.21 31.27
C HIS A 65 36.20 -1.81 31.67
N HIS A 66 35.29 -0.86 31.96
CA HIS A 66 35.23 -0.07 33.20
C HIS A 66 34.01 0.87 33.21
N ASP A 67 33.32 0.90 34.36
CA ASP A 67 32.33 1.92 34.77
C ASP A 67 32.89 3.33 34.65
N HIS A 68 32.09 4.29 34.18
CA HIS A 68 32.08 5.67 34.69
C HIS A 68 30.76 6.40 34.37
N ASP A 69 30.16 6.87 35.46
CA ASP A 69 29.01 7.75 35.59
C ASP A 69 29.37 9.18 35.13
N HIS A 70 28.70 9.72 34.09
CA HIS A 70 28.72 11.16 33.80
C HIS A 70 27.45 11.62 33.07
N HIS A 71 26.64 12.41 33.76
CA HIS A 71 25.56 13.23 33.23
C HIS A 71 26.05 14.23 32.16
N HIS A 72 25.42 14.22 30.98
CA HIS A 72 25.31 15.42 30.13
C HIS A 72 23.92 15.51 29.50
N HIS A 73 23.22 16.59 29.88
CA HIS A 73 22.05 17.13 29.19
C HIS A 73 22.42 17.48 27.75
N HIS A 74 21.62 17.01 26.80
CA HIS A 74 21.36 17.73 25.56
C HIS A 74 19.87 17.61 25.25
N ASP A 75 19.13 18.68 25.60
CA ASP A 75 17.87 19.02 24.96
C ASP A 75 18.15 19.23 23.48
N HIS A 76 17.51 18.42 22.65
CA HIS A 76 17.32 18.72 21.25
C HIS A 76 15.83 18.55 20.95
N ASP A 77 15.11 19.66 21.12
CA ASP A 77 13.87 19.95 20.39
C ASP A 77 14.16 19.77 18.90
N HIS A 78 13.64 18.70 18.33
CA HIS A 78 13.56 18.49 16.90
C HIS A 78 12.08 18.50 16.51
N GLU A 79 11.52 19.71 16.42
CA GLU A 79 10.41 19.99 15.51
C GLU A 79 10.91 19.79 14.07
N HIS A 80 10.88 18.55 13.59
CA HIS A 80 10.91 18.28 12.16
C HIS A 80 9.47 18.05 11.70
N HIS A 81 8.91 19.11 11.12
CA HIS A 81 7.83 19.03 10.17
C HIS A 81 8.30 18.23 8.95
N ASP A 82 8.23 16.90 9.04
CA ASP A 82 8.26 16.06 7.85
C ASP A 82 6.91 16.19 7.14
N HIS A 83 6.83 17.23 6.30
CA HIS A 83 5.98 17.19 5.12
C HIS A 83 6.47 16.03 4.25
N HIS A 84 5.96 14.84 4.51
CA HIS A 84 6.00 13.76 3.54
C HIS A 84 5.09 14.16 2.38
N ASP A 85 5.66 14.95 1.46
CA ASP A 85 5.17 15.03 0.10
C ASP A 85 5.04 13.60 -0.42
N HIS A 86 3.81 13.20 -0.68
CA HIS A 86 3.49 11.93 -1.30
C HIS A 86 4.02 11.97 -2.74
N HIS A 87 5.29 11.64 -2.92
CA HIS A 87 5.85 11.30 -4.22
C HIS A 87 5.13 10.04 -4.71
N HIS A 88 4.04 10.26 -5.44
CA HIS A 88 3.38 9.24 -6.23
C HIS A 88 4.41 8.75 -7.25
N SER A 89 4.87 7.51 -7.06
CA SER A 89 5.71 6.85 -8.04
C SER A 89 4.98 6.80 -9.39
N HIS A 90 5.44 7.60 -10.34
CA HIS A 90 4.90 7.75 -11.71
C HIS A 90 4.90 6.43 -12.53
N HIS A 91 5.33 5.32 -11.95
CA HIS A 91 5.42 4.01 -12.61
C HIS A 91 4.08 3.25 -12.66
N LEU A 92 3.10 3.58 -11.83
CA LEU A 92 1.76 2.96 -11.92
C LEU A 92 1.02 3.39 -13.21
N GLU A 93 1.22 4.64 -13.64
CA GLU A 93 0.58 5.18 -14.83
C GLU A 93 1.13 4.56 -16.12
N ASN A 94 2.41 4.17 -16.14
CA ASN A 94 3.05 3.59 -17.32
C ASN A 94 2.49 2.20 -17.68
N ASP A 95 1.91 1.49 -16.70
CA ASP A 95 1.19 0.22 -16.89
C ASP A 95 -0.35 0.41 -16.97
N GLY A 96 -0.82 1.66 -17.05
CA GLY A 96 -2.24 2.03 -17.16
C GLY A 96 -3.04 1.88 -15.87
N PHE A 97 -2.41 1.55 -14.74
CA PHE A 97 -3.11 1.42 -13.46
C PHE A 97 -3.31 2.79 -12.82
N THR A 98 -4.54 3.09 -12.44
CA THR A 98 -4.91 4.28 -11.70
C THR A 98 -5.64 3.89 -10.41
N SER A 99 -5.67 4.82 -9.46
CA SER A 99 -6.41 4.65 -8.22
C SER A 99 -7.31 5.85 -7.95
N ILE A 100 -8.45 5.58 -7.32
CA ILE A 100 -9.40 6.58 -6.88
C ILE A 100 -9.62 6.43 -5.39
N SER A 101 -9.47 7.54 -4.67
CA SER A 101 -9.76 7.64 -3.24
C SER A 101 -11.07 8.39 -3.04
N PHE A 102 -11.89 7.89 -2.11
CA PHE A 102 -13.16 8.48 -1.72
C PHE A 102 -13.22 8.57 -0.19
N GLU A 103 -13.60 9.73 0.31
CA GLU A 103 -13.76 9.99 1.75
C GLU A 103 -15.10 10.68 2.02
N SER A 104 -15.75 10.31 3.12
CA SER A 104 -17.01 10.90 3.56
C SER A 104 -17.18 10.81 5.08
N ASP A 105 -17.59 11.92 5.70
CA ASP A 105 -17.99 11.97 7.12
C ASP A 105 -19.40 11.38 7.36
N LYS A 106 -20.20 11.31 6.28
CA LYS A 106 -21.56 10.76 6.31
C LYS A 106 -21.53 9.24 6.14
N PRO A 107 -22.43 8.51 6.81
CA PRO A 107 -22.54 7.07 6.62
C PRO A 107 -23.00 6.72 5.21
N LEU A 108 -22.62 5.53 4.75
CA LEU A 108 -23.15 4.92 3.53
C LEU A 108 -24.35 4.04 3.90
N SER A 109 -25.24 3.80 2.93
CA SER A 109 -26.27 2.77 3.09
C SER A 109 -25.72 1.43 2.63
N ILE A 110 -25.86 0.39 3.47
CA ILE A 110 -25.47 -0.98 3.12
C ILE A 110 -26.11 -1.42 1.80
N LYS A 111 -27.39 -1.15 1.62
CA LYS A 111 -28.15 -1.60 0.42
C LYS A 111 -27.62 -0.95 -0.85
N LYS A 112 -27.35 0.36 -0.81
CA LYS A 112 -26.82 1.08 -1.97
C LYS A 112 -25.40 0.63 -2.30
N PHE A 113 -24.57 0.43 -1.29
CA PHE A 113 -23.20 -0.04 -1.48
C PHE A 113 -23.15 -1.48 -2.02
N GLN A 114 -23.99 -2.38 -1.53
CA GLN A 114 -24.15 -3.72 -2.10
C GLN A 114 -24.55 -3.66 -3.58
N ASN A 115 -25.54 -2.82 -3.91
CA ASN A 115 -25.95 -2.64 -5.30
C ASN A 115 -24.82 -2.09 -6.19
N PHE A 116 -24.00 -1.19 -5.66
CA PHE A 116 -22.80 -0.71 -6.35
C PHE A 116 -21.84 -1.86 -6.64
N LEU A 117 -21.53 -2.70 -5.65
CA LEU A 117 -20.62 -3.85 -5.82
C LEU A 117 -21.15 -4.89 -6.82
N ASP A 118 -22.45 -5.17 -6.81
CA ASP A 118 -23.05 -6.24 -7.61
C ASP A 118 -23.33 -5.82 -9.06
N HIS A 119 -23.71 -4.56 -9.30
CA HIS A 119 -24.23 -4.12 -10.60
C HIS A 119 -23.44 -2.98 -11.26
N GLN A 120 -22.68 -2.19 -10.50
CA GLN A 120 -22.02 -0.98 -11.02
C GLN A 120 -20.49 -1.10 -11.03
N LEU A 121 -19.94 -2.03 -10.24
CA LEU A 121 -18.50 -2.24 -10.17
C LEU A 121 -17.96 -2.75 -11.51
N THR A 122 -17.13 -1.93 -12.13
CA THR A 122 -16.50 -2.27 -13.42
C THR A 122 -15.48 -3.40 -13.26
N PRO A 123 -15.36 -4.31 -14.24
CA PRO A 123 -14.42 -5.44 -14.19
C PRO A 123 -12.94 -5.00 -14.20
N ASN A 124 -12.67 -3.75 -14.58
CA ASN A 124 -11.33 -3.18 -14.61
C ASN A 124 -10.82 -2.76 -13.21
N ILE A 125 -11.68 -2.82 -12.18
CA ILE A 125 -11.26 -2.67 -10.79
C ILE A 125 -10.76 -4.02 -10.29
N PHE A 126 -9.46 -4.07 -9.99
CA PHE A 126 -8.81 -5.30 -9.56
C PHE A 126 -8.72 -5.42 -8.05
N ARG A 127 -8.58 -4.29 -7.35
CA ARG A 127 -8.51 -4.26 -5.90
C ARG A 127 -9.24 -3.04 -5.37
N ALA A 128 -9.91 -3.21 -4.24
CA ALA A 128 -10.37 -2.09 -3.46
C ALA A 128 -10.21 -2.40 -1.97
N LYS A 129 -10.02 -1.35 -1.18
CA LYS A 129 -9.96 -1.44 0.27
C LYS A 129 -10.68 -0.27 0.87
N GLY A 130 -11.21 -0.43 2.07
CA GLY A 130 -11.67 0.71 2.81
C GLY A 130 -12.17 0.40 4.19
N ILE A 131 -12.45 1.48 4.89
CA ILE A 131 -13.11 1.50 6.18
C ILE A 131 -14.42 2.23 5.94
N ILE A 132 -15.55 1.60 6.25
CA ILE A 132 -16.87 2.13 5.92
C ILE A 132 -17.67 2.31 7.21
N LYS A 133 -18.28 3.49 7.33
CA LYS A 133 -19.34 3.77 8.28
C LYS A 133 -20.67 3.53 7.58
N PHE A 134 -21.45 2.57 8.07
CA PHE A 134 -22.80 2.33 7.58
C PHE A 134 -23.84 3.03 8.46
N ASP A 135 -24.99 3.35 7.89
CA ASP A 135 -26.12 3.95 8.62
C ASP A 135 -26.81 2.88 9.48
N GLU A 136 -26.84 1.65 8.97
CA GLU A 136 -27.51 0.52 9.58
C GLU A 136 -26.68 -0.20 10.67
N SER A 137 -25.44 0.22 10.93
CA SER A 137 -24.56 -0.40 11.93
C SER A 137 -23.62 0.61 12.59
N PRO A 138 -23.48 0.58 13.93
CA PRO A 138 -22.56 1.48 14.65
C PRO A 138 -21.09 1.05 14.55
N LEU A 139 -20.81 -0.16 14.06
CA LEU A 139 -19.45 -0.72 13.99
C LEU A 139 -18.66 -0.16 12.81
N ARG A 140 -17.35 -0.35 12.87
CA ARG A 140 -16.42 -0.05 11.79
C ARG A 140 -16.37 -1.25 10.85
N HIS A 141 -16.60 -1.02 9.55
CA HIS A 141 -16.61 -2.12 8.58
C HIS A 141 -15.36 -2.03 7.70
N ILE A 142 -14.50 -3.04 7.78
CA ILE A 142 -13.28 -3.15 7.00
C ILE A 142 -13.60 -3.91 5.72
N PHE A 143 -13.61 -3.19 4.61
CA PHE A 143 -13.89 -3.71 3.28
C PHE A 143 -12.61 -4.08 2.54
N HIS A 144 -12.60 -5.28 1.96
CA HIS A 144 -11.54 -5.76 1.10
C HIS A 144 -12.13 -6.36 -0.17
N LEU A 145 -11.62 -5.95 -1.33
CA LEU A 145 -11.95 -6.51 -2.63
C LEU A 145 -10.67 -6.88 -3.38
N SER A 146 -10.67 -8.08 -3.95
CA SER A 146 -9.60 -8.61 -4.78
C SER A 146 -10.18 -9.46 -5.91
N GLY A 147 -10.02 -8.99 -7.15
CA GLY A 147 -10.68 -9.52 -8.32
C GLY A 147 -12.20 -9.46 -8.14
N LYS A 148 -12.88 -10.60 -8.27
CA LYS A 148 -14.35 -10.70 -8.17
C LYS A 148 -14.87 -11.01 -6.75
N ARG A 149 -13.98 -11.09 -5.76
CA ARG A 149 -14.35 -11.46 -4.39
C ARG A 149 -14.15 -10.26 -3.48
N PHE A 150 -15.09 -10.10 -2.55
CA PHE A 150 -14.96 -9.13 -1.48
C PHE A 150 -15.28 -9.77 -0.12
N SER A 151 -14.76 -9.16 0.93
CA SER A 151 -15.08 -9.43 2.33
C SER A 151 -15.32 -8.13 3.08
N ILE A 152 -16.18 -8.20 4.09
CA ILE A 152 -16.42 -7.12 5.03
C ILE A 152 -16.29 -7.73 6.43
N GLU A 153 -15.43 -7.15 7.25
CA GLU A 153 -15.20 -7.54 8.64
C GLU A 153 -15.56 -6.39 9.57
N ASP A 154 -16.12 -6.70 10.73
CA ASP A 154 -16.57 -5.69 11.69
C ASP A 154 -15.53 -5.52 12.82
N ASP A 155 -15.27 -4.27 13.20
CA ASP A 155 -14.33 -3.87 14.25
C ASP A 155 -14.90 -2.69 15.06
N GLU A 156 -14.31 -2.40 16.21
CA GLU A 156 -14.63 -1.21 16.98
C GLU A 156 -13.93 0.03 16.38
N TRP A 157 -14.58 1.19 16.49
CA TRP A 157 -13.98 2.45 16.09
C TRP A 157 -12.90 2.88 17.10
N LYS A 158 -11.68 3.12 16.61
CA LYS A 158 -10.56 3.63 17.42
C LYS A 158 -10.43 5.16 17.39
N GLY A 159 -11.34 5.84 16.70
CA GLY A 159 -11.31 7.28 16.46
C GLY A 159 -12.63 7.79 15.89
N LYS A 160 -12.61 8.96 15.23
CA LYS A 160 -13.81 9.54 14.62
C LYS A 160 -14.32 8.64 13.48
N PRO A 161 -15.59 8.19 13.52
CA PRO A 161 -16.16 7.37 12.46
C PRO A 161 -16.20 8.11 11.13
N LYS A 162 -15.48 7.58 10.14
CA LYS A 162 -15.43 8.12 8.78
C LYS A 162 -15.32 7.00 7.75
N THR A 163 -15.84 7.26 6.56
CA THR A 163 -15.70 6.35 5.43
C THR A 163 -14.49 6.75 4.61
N GLN A 164 -13.61 5.80 4.32
CA GLN A 164 -12.48 5.95 3.41
C GLN A 164 -12.39 4.71 2.53
N LEU A 165 -12.40 4.91 1.22
CA LEU A 165 -12.31 3.84 0.22
C LEU A 165 -11.22 4.19 -0.79
N VAL A 166 -10.50 3.17 -1.23
CA VAL A 166 -9.58 3.23 -2.36
C VAL A 166 -9.91 2.11 -3.33
N LEU A 167 -10.05 2.43 -4.62
CA LEU A 167 -10.23 1.47 -5.69
C LEU A 167 -9.07 1.60 -6.66
N ILE A 168 -8.56 0.47 -7.13
CA ILE A 168 -7.36 0.36 -7.96
C ILE A 168 -7.69 -0.52 -9.16
N GLY A 169 -7.39 -0.01 -10.35
CA GLY A 169 -7.76 -0.64 -11.61
C GLY A 169 -7.11 0.01 -12.81
N GLN A 170 -7.50 -0.42 -14.01
CA GLN A 170 -7.06 0.16 -15.29
C GLN A 170 -8.22 0.84 -16.00
N ASP A 171 -7.96 1.86 -16.82
CA ASP A 171 -8.97 2.56 -17.62
C ASP A 171 -10.22 2.95 -16.81
N LEU A 172 -10.02 3.48 -15.60
CA LEU A 172 -11.10 3.82 -14.68
C LEU A 172 -11.71 5.17 -15.06
N ASP A 173 -13.03 5.23 -15.15
CA ASP A 173 -13.77 6.50 -15.17
C ASP A 173 -13.89 7.03 -13.73
N HIS A 174 -12.97 7.92 -13.37
CA HIS A 174 -12.86 8.47 -12.03
C HIS A 174 -14.11 9.25 -11.63
N ASP A 175 -14.70 10.01 -12.53
CA ASP A 175 -15.84 10.87 -12.22
C ASP A 175 -17.10 10.04 -12.00
N LEU A 176 -17.34 9.05 -12.88
CA LEU A 176 -18.43 8.10 -12.71
C LEU A 176 -18.32 7.32 -11.39
N LEU A 177 -17.13 6.84 -11.05
CA LEU A 177 -16.90 6.11 -9.81
C LEU A 177 -17.12 6.98 -8.56
N ARG A 178 -16.67 8.25 -8.59
CA ARG A 178 -16.97 9.20 -7.51
C ARG A 178 -18.46 9.43 -7.37
N GLU A 179 -19.18 9.63 -8.48
CA GLU A 179 -20.62 9.85 -8.46
C GLU A 179 -21.37 8.63 -7.89
N GLN A 180 -21.01 7.43 -8.33
CA GLN A 180 -21.60 6.19 -7.83
C GLN A 180 -21.38 5.99 -6.33
N LEU A 181 -20.16 6.26 -5.84
CA LEU A 181 -19.85 6.21 -4.41
C LEU A 181 -20.60 7.30 -3.62
N GLN A 182 -20.70 8.50 -4.18
CA GLN A 182 -21.46 9.59 -3.57
C GLN A 182 -22.95 9.26 -3.47
N ASN A 183 -23.51 8.60 -4.47
CA ASN A 183 -24.90 8.13 -4.45
C ASN A 183 -25.17 7.08 -3.36
N CYS A 184 -24.13 6.35 -2.93
CA CYS A 184 -24.20 5.40 -1.83
C CYS A 184 -24.27 6.06 -0.45
N VAL A 185 -23.92 7.34 -0.34
CA VAL A 185 -24.02 8.10 0.91
C VAL A 185 -25.50 8.22 1.31
N SER A 186 -25.77 8.02 2.59
CA SER A 186 -27.10 8.18 3.17
C SER A 186 -27.45 9.67 3.28
N ASN A 187 -28.73 9.99 3.05
CA ASN A 187 -29.25 11.36 3.15
C ASN A 187 -29.55 11.73 4.59
#